data_AF-A0A2M7R185-F1
#
_entry.id   AF-A0A2M7R185-F1
#
_cell.length_a   1.000
_cell.length_b   1.000
_cell.length_c   1.000
_cell.angle_alpha   90.00
_cell.angle_beta   90.00
_cell.angle_gamma   90.00
#
_symmetry.space_group_name_H-M   'P 1'
#
loop_
_entity.id
_entity.type
_entity.pdbx_description
1 polymer ?
#
loop_
_entity_poly.entity_id
_entity_poly.type
_entity_poly.pdbx_seq_one_letter_code
_entity_poly.pdbx_strand_id
1 'polypeptide(L)'
;CPIGKHYFHDIDDEEEKFQKAYREYRNRKNLLQPKDIKQIREKYGFSQRAFTRFLGWGEITIQRYEAGALQDVAHNSLLFFIRDFNNFKQLFQIRKSQLSKRDINKIEKSLSELESKMYQVAFNFMFKAAIIEKPKLPIRNFALKIKPTIPTQYIKGIINYIPIEQKGELALAA
;
A
#
# COMPACT_ATOMS: atom_id res chain seq x y z
N CYS A 1 -21.00 -10.98 -50.67
CA CYS A 1 -19.99 -12.06 -50.65
C CYS A 1 -20.73 -13.41 -50.80
N PRO A 2 -20.42 -14.28 -51.77
CA PRO A 2 -21.26 -15.44 -52.10
C PRO A 2 -20.95 -16.72 -51.31
N ILE A 3 -19.90 -16.75 -50.47
CA ILE A 3 -19.44 -18.00 -49.82
C ILE A 3 -19.73 -18.03 -48.31
N GLY A 4 -20.17 -16.91 -47.71
CA GLY A 4 -20.90 -16.90 -46.44
C GLY A 4 -20.34 -17.72 -45.27
N LYS A 5 -19.04 -18.05 -45.23
CA LYS A 5 -18.42 -18.71 -44.09
C LYS A 5 -18.16 -17.69 -43.01
N HIS A 6 -19.24 -17.23 -42.39
CA HIS A 6 -19.16 -16.45 -41.16
C HIS A 6 -18.87 -17.43 -40.02
N TYR A 7 -17.61 -17.48 -39.60
CA TYR A 7 -17.23 -18.12 -38.35
C TYR A 7 -17.65 -17.19 -37.21
N PHE A 8 -18.87 -17.36 -36.73
CA PHE A 8 -19.27 -16.79 -35.45
C PHE A 8 -18.67 -17.68 -34.37
N HIS A 9 -17.62 -17.21 -33.70
CA HIS A 9 -17.18 -17.83 -32.44
C HIS A 9 -18.11 -17.39 -31.32
N ASP A 10 -18.32 -18.26 -30.33
CA ASP A 10 -19.02 -17.88 -29.10
C ASP A 10 -18.24 -16.74 -28.41
N ILE A 11 -18.95 -15.68 -28.04
CA ILE A 11 -18.35 -14.42 -27.53
C ILE A 11 -17.49 -14.67 -26.29
N ASP A 12 -17.90 -15.63 -25.45
CA ASP A 12 -17.19 -15.99 -24.22
C ASP A 12 -15.81 -16.61 -24.50
N ASP A 13 -15.69 -17.41 -25.57
CA ASP A 13 -14.42 -18.00 -26.01
C ASP A 13 -13.46 -16.95 -26.58
N GLU A 14 -13.98 -15.85 -27.14
CA GLU A 14 -13.17 -14.76 -27.66
C GLU A 14 -12.62 -13.87 -26.54
N GLU A 15 -13.46 -13.49 -25.57
CA GLU A 15 -13.03 -12.64 -24.44
C GLU A 15 -11.91 -13.32 -23.64
N GLU A 16 -12.02 -14.63 -23.35
CA GLU A 16 -10.95 -15.35 -22.65
C GLU A 16 -9.62 -15.33 -23.44
N LYS A 17 -9.68 -15.49 -24.76
CA LYS A 17 -8.49 -15.41 -25.64
C LYS A 17 -7.87 -14.02 -25.61
N PHE A 18 -8.68 -12.96 -25.67
CA PHE A 18 -8.19 -11.58 -25.56
C PHE A 18 -7.54 -11.32 -24.20
N GLN A 19 -8.13 -11.78 -23.10
CA GLN A 19 -7.56 -11.62 -21.76
C GLN A 19 -6.23 -12.37 -21.60
N LYS A 20 -6.10 -13.56 -22.19
CA LYS A 20 -4.82 -14.30 -22.25
C LYS A 20 -3.77 -13.50 -23.05
N ALA A 21 -4.13 -13.00 -24.23
CA ALA A 21 -3.22 -12.19 -25.05
C ALA A 21 -2.79 -10.90 -24.34
N TYR A 22 -3.72 -10.19 -23.67
CA TYR A 22 -3.42 -8.99 -22.91
C TYR A 22 -2.55 -9.26 -21.68
N ARG A 23 -2.75 -10.38 -20.99
CA ARG A 23 -1.86 -10.81 -19.89
C ARG A 23 -0.42 -10.95 -20.39
N GLU A 24 -0.22 -11.67 -21.50
CA GLU A 24 1.11 -11.86 -22.09
C GLU A 24 1.72 -10.55 -22.59
N TYR A 25 0.91 -9.69 -23.21
CA TYR A 25 1.35 -8.36 -23.62
C TYR A 25 1.84 -7.53 -22.43
N ARG A 26 1.08 -7.53 -21.31
CA ARG A 26 1.49 -6.83 -20.09
C ARG A 26 2.79 -7.37 -19.51
N ASN A 27 2.95 -8.69 -19.47
CA ASN A 27 4.19 -9.33 -19.02
C ASN A 27 5.40 -8.87 -19.86
N ARG A 28 5.27 -8.88 -21.19
CA ARG A 28 6.34 -8.46 -22.12
C ARG A 28 6.65 -6.96 -22.03
N LYS A 29 5.66 -6.13 -21.70
CA LYS A 29 5.79 -4.67 -21.63
C LYS A 29 5.95 -4.14 -20.20
N ASN A 30 6.09 -5.00 -19.20
CA ASN A 30 6.19 -4.64 -17.78
C ASN A 30 5.03 -3.73 -17.30
N LEU A 31 3.82 -4.03 -17.78
CA LEU A 31 2.60 -3.34 -17.38
C LEU A 31 1.94 -4.07 -16.21
N LEU A 32 1.30 -3.30 -15.31
CA LEU A 32 0.56 -3.85 -14.18
C LEU A 32 -0.62 -4.71 -14.64
N GLN A 33 -0.81 -5.87 -14.00
CA GLN A 33 -1.99 -6.70 -14.23
C GLN A 33 -3.21 -6.07 -13.55
N PRO A 34 -4.45 -6.37 -14.00
CA PRO A 34 -5.68 -5.80 -13.41
C PRO A 34 -5.77 -5.98 -11.88
N LYS A 35 -5.33 -7.14 -11.39
CA LYS A 35 -5.24 -7.45 -9.96
C LYS A 35 -4.28 -6.51 -9.21
N ASP A 36 -3.17 -6.13 -9.82
CA ASP A 36 -2.14 -5.30 -9.17
C ASP A 36 -2.65 -3.85 -9.06
N ILE A 37 -3.35 -3.37 -10.10
CA ILE A 37 -4.01 -2.07 -10.11
C ILE A 37 -5.06 -2.01 -8.99
N LYS A 38 -5.89 -3.05 -8.88
CA LYS A 38 -6.89 -3.19 -7.80
C LYS A 38 -6.23 -3.18 -6.42
N GLN A 39 -5.14 -3.94 -6.24
CA GLN A 39 -4.39 -3.97 -4.98
C GLN A 39 -3.80 -2.61 -4.60
N ILE A 40 -3.24 -1.86 -5.56
CA ILE A 40 -2.74 -0.50 -5.31
C ILE A 40 -3.86 0.41 -4.83
N ARG A 41 -5.03 0.36 -5.48
CA ARG A 41 -6.21 1.14 -5.07
C ARG A 41 -6.69 0.78 -3.66
N GLU A 42 -6.82 -0.51 -3.39
CA GLU A 42 -7.36 -1.04 -2.14
C GLU A 42 -6.40 -0.87 -0.96
N LYS A 43 -5.08 -0.90 -1.22
CA LYS A 43 -4.04 -0.61 -0.21
C LYS A 43 -4.30 0.70 0.53
N TYR A 44 -4.77 1.73 -0.17
CA TYR A 44 -5.02 3.06 0.42
C TYR A 44 -6.51 3.33 0.70
N GLY A 45 -7.39 2.33 0.52
CA GLY A 45 -8.80 2.43 0.89
C GLY A 45 -9.72 3.13 -0.11
N PHE A 46 -9.29 3.37 -1.35
CA PHE A 46 -10.10 4.05 -2.35
C PHE A 46 -11.23 3.18 -2.93
N SER A 47 -12.36 3.82 -3.23
CA SER A 47 -13.31 3.31 -4.23
C SER A 47 -12.80 3.59 -5.66
N GLN A 48 -13.30 2.90 -6.67
CA GLN A 48 -12.92 3.15 -8.07
C GLN A 48 -13.14 4.62 -8.46
N ARG A 49 -14.30 5.20 -8.10
CA ARG A 49 -14.65 6.61 -8.37
C ARG A 49 -13.76 7.62 -7.63
N ALA A 50 -13.43 7.35 -6.36
CA ALA A 50 -12.54 8.24 -5.62
C ALA A 50 -11.11 8.17 -6.19
N PHE A 51 -10.67 6.99 -6.65
CA PHE A 51 -9.35 6.80 -7.23
C PHE A 51 -9.20 7.49 -8.60
N THR A 52 -10.21 7.40 -9.47
CA THR A 52 -10.20 8.13 -10.76
C THR A 52 -10.14 9.64 -10.54
N ARG A 53 -10.95 10.17 -9.61
CA ARG A 53 -10.92 11.59 -9.25
C ARG A 53 -9.57 12.02 -8.68
N PHE A 54 -8.97 11.21 -7.80
CA PHE A 54 -7.65 11.47 -7.24
C PHE A 54 -6.56 11.56 -8.32
N LEU A 55 -6.55 10.62 -9.27
CA LEU A 55 -5.59 10.58 -10.37
C LEU A 55 -5.88 11.64 -11.44
N GLY A 56 -7.09 12.17 -11.49
CA GLY A 56 -7.55 13.10 -12.52
C GLY A 56 -7.82 12.39 -13.86
N TRP A 57 -8.28 11.15 -13.80
CA TRP A 57 -8.61 10.34 -14.98
C TRP A 57 -10.11 10.28 -15.20
N GLY A 58 -10.52 9.89 -16.42
CA GLY A 58 -11.93 9.65 -16.73
C GLY A 58 -12.59 8.66 -15.77
N GLU A 59 -13.88 8.85 -15.48
CA GLU A 59 -14.59 8.14 -14.42
C GLU A 59 -14.57 6.61 -14.55
N ILE A 60 -14.49 6.12 -15.78
CA ILE A 60 -14.55 4.69 -16.13
C ILE A 60 -13.14 4.09 -16.30
N THR A 61 -12.08 4.90 -16.30
CA THR A 61 -10.72 4.46 -16.64
C THR A 61 -10.20 3.36 -15.71
N ILE A 62 -10.32 3.54 -14.40
CA ILE A 62 -9.88 2.52 -13.42
C ILE A 62 -10.73 1.26 -13.51
N GLN A 63 -12.05 1.39 -13.68
CA GLN A 63 -12.94 0.25 -13.84
C GLN A 63 -12.54 -0.59 -15.06
N ARG A 64 -12.23 0.04 -16.19
CA ARG A 64 -11.74 -0.64 -17.39
C ARG A 64 -10.44 -1.39 -17.14
N TYR A 65 -9.47 -0.76 -16.48
CA TYR A 65 -8.18 -1.40 -16.21
C TYR A 65 -8.31 -2.57 -15.23
N GLU A 66 -9.14 -2.43 -14.20
CA GLU A 66 -9.45 -3.53 -13.27
C GLU A 66 -10.26 -4.66 -13.93
N ALA A 67 -10.99 -4.36 -15.01
CA ALA A 67 -11.72 -5.33 -15.83
C ALA A 67 -10.86 -5.97 -16.94
N GLY A 68 -9.59 -5.61 -17.09
CA GLY A 68 -8.70 -6.26 -18.06
C GLY A 68 -8.32 -5.43 -19.29
N ALA A 69 -8.87 -4.22 -19.46
CA ALA A 69 -8.47 -3.34 -20.56
C ALA A 69 -7.01 -2.88 -20.42
N LEU A 70 -6.29 -2.79 -21.54
CA LEU A 70 -4.91 -2.30 -21.55
C LEU A 70 -4.83 -0.83 -21.18
N GLN A 71 -3.92 -0.53 -20.26
CA GLN A 71 -3.55 0.83 -19.88
C GLN A 71 -2.50 1.41 -20.81
N ASP A 72 -2.50 2.74 -20.97
CA ASP A 72 -1.38 3.42 -21.61
C ASP A 72 -0.17 3.52 -20.66
N VAL A 73 0.97 3.92 -21.24
CA VAL A 73 2.26 3.98 -20.55
C VAL A 73 2.28 5.05 -19.45
N ALA A 74 1.60 6.18 -19.64
CA ALA A 74 1.58 7.28 -18.67
C ALA A 74 0.77 6.86 -17.42
N HIS A 75 -0.40 6.27 -17.63
CA HIS A 75 -1.23 5.73 -16.56
C HIS A 75 -0.52 4.60 -15.81
N ASN A 76 0.12 3.67 -16.53
CA ASN A 76 0.88 2.59 -15.90
C ASN A 76 2.02 3.13 -15.02
N SER A 77 2.77 4.10 -15.54
CA SER A 77 3.89 4.73 -14.82
C SER A 77 3.43 5.39 -13.52
N LEU A 78 2.30 6.12 -13.55
CA LEU A 78 1.76 6.75 -12.35
C LEU A 78 1.29 5.71 -11.33
N LEU A 79 0.60 4.64 -11.75
CA LEU A 79 0.19 3.54 -10.86
C LEU A 79 1.40 2.86 -10.23
N PHE A 80 2.45 2.62 -11.01
CA PHE A 80 3.69 2.04 -10.51
C PHE A 80 4.37 2.97 -9.49
N PHE A 81 4.40 4.28 -9.76
CA PHE A 81 4.97 5.29 -8.87
C PHE A 81 4.27 5.32 -7.51
N ILE A 82 2.93 5.36 -7.49
CA ILE A 82 2.13 5.43 -6.25
C ILE A 82 1.96 4.07 -5.55
N ARG A 83 2.45 2.99 -6.15
CA ARG A 83 2.56 1.70 -5.46
C ARG A 83 3.48 1.82 -4.24
N ASP A 84 4.52 2.66 -4.34
CA ASP A 84 5.35 3.03 -3.20
C ASP A 84 4.59 3.93 -2.22
N PHE A 85 4.77 3.67 -0.92
CA PHE A 85 4.04 4.35 0.14
C PHE A 85 4.40 5.84 0.24
N ASN A 86 5.68 6.18 0.14
CA ASN A 86 6.14 7.56 0.29
C ASN A 86 5.72 8.41 -0.91
N ASN A 87 5.84 7.86 -2.11
CA ASN A 87 5.37 8.50 -3.34
C ASN A 87 3.88 8.77 -3.31
N PHE A 88 3.08 7.78 -2.87
CA PHE A 88 1.65 7.97 -2.69
C PHE A 88 1.35 9.07 -1.66
N LYS A 89 2.00 9.06 -0.50
CA LYS A 89 1.79 10.06 0.54
C LYS A 89 2.06 11.49 0.04
N GLN A 90 3.13 11.68 -0.74
CA GLN A 90 3.45 12.97 -1.35
C GLN A 90 2.35 13.41 -2.33
N LEU A 91 1.95 12.53 -3.27
CA LEU A 91 0.90 12.85 -4.23
C LEU A 91 -0.44 13.11 -3.54
N PHE A 92 -0.75 12.36 -2.49
CA PHE A 92 -1.97 12.54 -1.70
C PHE A 92 -2.03 13.93 -1.08
N GLN A 93 -0.95 14.44 -0.48
CA GLN A 93 -0.96 15.79 0.09
C GLN A 93 -1.21 16.88 -0.96
N ILE A 94 -0.65 16.71 -2.17
CA ILE A 94 -0.82 17.67 -3.27
C ILE A 94 -2.28 17.66 -3.77
N ARG A 95 -2.90 16.49 -3.87
CA ARG A 95 -4.19 16.32 -4.56
C ARG A 95 -5.39 16.06 -3.67
N LYS A 96 -5.23 15.94 -2.35
CA LYS A 96 -6.35 15.62 -1.44
C LYS A 96 -7.52 16.60 -1.53
N SER A 97 -7.29 17.85 -1.94
CA SER A 97 -8.35 18.84 -2.19
C SER A 97 -9.35 18.43 -3.27
N GLN A 98 -8.98 17.50 -4.16
CA GLN A 98 -9.85 16.95 -5.19
C GLN A 98 -10.83 15.90 -4.65
N LEU A 99 -10.70 15.51 -3.38
CA LEU A 99 -11.49 14.45 -2.75
C LEU A 99 -12.53 15.03 -1.79
N SER A 100 -13.56 14.23 -1.51
CA SER A 100 -14.53 14.58 -0.48
C SER A 100 -13.89 14.47 0.91
N LYS A 101 -14.35 15.26 1.89
CA LYS A 101 -13.88 15.16 3.29
C LYS A 101 -13.97 13.72 3.83
N ARG A 102 -15.01 12.97 3.44
CA ARG A 102 -15.20 11.57 3.83
C ARG A 102 -14.08 10.68 3.28
N ASP A 103 -13.74 10.84 1.99
CA ASP A 103 -12.68 10.06 1.36
C ASP A 103 -11.31 10.42 1.95
N ILE A 104 -11.04 11.70 2.18
CA ILE A 104 -9.81 12.18 2.81
C ILE A 104 -9.62 11.50 4.17
N ASN A 105 -10.62 11.58 5.06
CA ASN A 105 -10.54 10.98 6.39
C ASN A 105 -10.30 9.46 6.32
N LYS A 106 -10.94 8.78 5.36
CA LYS A 106 -10.77 7.33 5.16
C LYS A 106 -9.33 7.00 4.76
N ILE A 107 -8.77 7.74 3.81
CA ILE A 107 -7.42 7.52 3.28
C ILE A 107 -6.37 7.87 4.34
N GLU A 108 -6.55 8.97 5.08
CA GLU A 108 -5.65 9.36 6.17
C GLU A 108 -5.61 8.29 7.28
N LYS A 109 -6.77 7.70 7.61
CA LYS A 109 -6.82 6.54 8.51
C LYS A 109 -6.03 5.36 7.95
N SER A 110 -6.25 4.99 6.69
CA SER A 110 -5.49 3.91 6.05
C SER A 110 -3.98 4.17 6.02
N LEU A 111 -3.55 5.43 5.78
CA LEU A 111 -2.14 5.82 5.83
C LEU A 111 -1.54 5.63 7.22
N SER A 112 -2.22 6.08 8.28
CA SER A 112 -1.76 5.93 9.66
C SER A 112 -1.66 4.45 10.09
N GLU A 113 -2.61 3.62 9.67
CA GLU A 113 -2.58 2.17 9.91
C GLU A 113 -1.41 1.50 9.18
N LEU A 114 -1.13 1.89 7.93
CA LEU A 114 0.00 1.38 7.16
C LEU A 114 1.35 1.79 7.79
N GLU A 115 1.50 3.06 8.18
CA GLU A 115 2.71 3.54 8.86
C GLU A 115 2.96 2.78 10.16
N SER A 116 1.92 2.63 10.98
CA SER A 116 2.01 1.88 12.23
C SER A 116 2.48 0.44 12.01
N LYS A 117 1.95 -0.25 10.99
CA LYS A 117 2.39 -1.61 10.64
C LYS A 117 3.85 -1.64 10.20
N MET A 118 4.30 -0.66 9.40
CA MET A 118 5.70 -0.56 8.98
C MET A 118 6.65 -0.37 10.18
N TYR A 119 6.29 0.51 11.13
CA TYR A 119 7.08 0.70 12.35
C TYR A 119 7.13 -0.56 13.22
N GLN A 120 6.03 -1.31 13.33
CA GLN A 120 6.02 -2.57 14.09
C GLN A 120 6.95 -3.62 13.48
N VAL A 121 6.99 -3.74 12.15
CA VAL A 121 7.91 -4.67 11.46
C VAL A 121 9.36 -4.23 11.66
N ALA A 122 9.66 -2.95 11.47
CA ALA A 122 11.00 -2.41 11.68
C ALA A 122 11.45 -2.57 13.13
N PHE A 123 10.58 -2.29 14.09
CA PHE A 123 10.84 -2.48 15.52
C PHE A 123 11.13 -3.95 15.85
N ASN A 124 10.29 -4.88 15.38
CA ASN A 124 10.50 -6.31 15.60
C ASN A 124 11.83 -6.80 15.00
N PHE A 125 12.20 -6.29 13.82
CA PHE A 125 13.48 -6.59 13.21
C PHE A 125 14.66 -6.05 14.03
N MET A 126 14.62 -4.76 14.40
CA MET A 126 15.64 -4.11 15.22
C MET A 126 15.79 -4.80 16.59
N PHE A 127 14.68 -5.19 17.20
CA PHE A 127 14.67 -5.87 18.50
C PHE A 127 15.26 -7.29 18.41
N LYS A 128 14.92 -8.06 17.37
CA LYS A 128 15.56 -9.38 17.12
C LYS A 128 17.06 -9.24 16.88
N ALA A 129 17.48 -8.26 16.08
CA ALA A 129 18.90 -8.00 15.83
C ALA A 129 19.65 -7.65 17.12
N ALA A 130 19.05 -6.81 17.99
CA ALA A 130 19.63 -6.41 19.27
C ALA A 130 19.66 -7.52 20.35
N ILE A 131 18.97 -8.64 20.15
CA ILE A 131 19.07 -9.84 21.01
C ILE A 131 20.19 -10.77 20.53
N ILE A 132 20.37 -10.88 19.21
CA ILE A 132 21.32 -11.80 18.56
C ILE A 132 22.74 -11.24 18.63
N GLU A 133 22.91 -9.98 18.25
CA GLU A 133 24.08 -9.22 18.64
C GLU A 133 23.83 -8.82 20.10
N LYS A 134 24.75 -9.02 21.03
CA LYS A 134 24.70 -8.36 22.34
C LYS A 134 25.48 -7.04 22.24
N PRO A 135 24.98 -5.98 21.58
CA PRO A 135 25.67 -4.71 21.64
C PRO A 135 25.61 -4.23 23.09
N LYS A 136 26.76 -3.85 23.66
CA LYS A 136 26.85 -3.16 24.94
C LYS A 136 26.17 -1.79 24.79
N LEU A 137 24.83 -1.72 24.80
CA LEU A 137 24.13 -0.45 24.83
C LEU A 137 24.17 0.09 26.26
N PRO A 138 24.67 1.32 26.49
CA PRO A 138 24.49 1.98 27.76
C PRO A 138 23.00 2.31 27.94
N ILE A 139 22.32 1.49 28.74
CA ILE A 139 20.87 1.50 29.01
C ILE A 139 20.36 2.90 29.42
N ARG A 140 21.22 3.71 30.05
CA ARG A 140 20.88 5.06 30.53
C ARG A 140 20.48 6.07 29.44
N ASN A 141 20.96 5.94 28.20
CA ASN A 141 20.70 6.96 27.16
C ASN A 141 19.62 6.57 26.15
N PHE A 142 19.08 5.35 26.21
CA PHE A 142 18.07 4.89 25.26
C PHE A 142 16.67 5.42 25.61
N ALA A 143 16.30 5.39 26.90
CA ALA A 143 15.00 5.85 27.39
C ALA A 143 14.77 7.37 27.22
N LEU A 144 15.84 8.18 27.16
CA LEU A 144 15.75 9.64 27.04
C LEU A 144 15.55 10.14 25.60
N LYS A 145 15.85 9.34 24.57
CA LYS A 145 15.72 9.75 23.15
C LYS A 145 14.37 9.43 22.50
N ILE A 146 13.53 8.58 23.11
CA ILE A 146 12.26 8.10 22.50
C ILE A 146 11.06 9.00 22.90
N LYS A 147 11.29 10.05 23.72
CA LYS A 147 10.22 10.74 24.45
C LYS A 147 9.24 11.64 23.66
N PRO A 148 9.33 11.92 22.33
CA PRO A 148 8.20 12.59 21.67
C PRO A 148 7.60 11.92 20.42
N THR A 149 7.97 10.70 20.00
CA THR A 149 7.53 10.20 18.67
C THR A 149 6.82 8.84 18.67
N ILE A 150 6.42 8.31 19.83
CA ILE A 150 5.62 7.07 19.89
C ILE A 150 4.35 7.36 20.68
N PRO A 151 3.15 7.22 20.08
CA PRO A 151 1.89 7.44 20.78
C PRO A 151 1.77 6.54 22.02
N THR A 152 1.30 7.12 23.13
CA THR A 152 1.26 6.51 24.48
C THR A 152 0.59 5.14 24.52
N GLN A 153 -0.33 4.85 23.60
CA GLN A 153 -1.01 3.56 23.49
C GLN A 153 -0.07 2.38 23.16
N TYR A 154 1.06 2.63 22.49
CA TYR A 154 2.06 1.60 22.20
C TYR A 154 3.01 1.35 23.37
N ILE A 155 3.10 2.29 24.33
CA ILE A 155 3.98 2.18 25.51
C ILE A 155 3.49 1.12 26.49
N LYS A 156 2.17 1.01 26.69
CA LYS A 156 1.59 -0.01 27.59
C LYS A 156 1.86 -1.45 27.14
N GLY A 157 1.93 -1.68 25.82
CA GLY A 157 2.33 -2.98 25.26
C GLY A 157 3.80 -3.30 25.53
N ILE A 158 4.67 -2.30 25.49
CA ILE A 158 6.13 -2.44 25.66
C ILE A 158 6.50 -2.97 27.05
N ILE A 159 5.83 -2.49 28.11
CA ILE A 159 6.14 -2.86 29.51
C ILE A 159 5.93 -4.37 29.78
N ASN A 160 5.00 -5.01 29.08
CA ASN A 160 4.68 -6.43 29.29
C ASN A 160 5.71 -7.40 28.70
N TYR A 161 6.57 -6.94 27.79
CA TYR A 161 7.59 -7.77 27.13
C TYR A 161 9.02 -7.46 27.59
N ILE A 162 9.18 -6.59 28.59
CA ILE A 162 10.45 -6.39 29.30
C ILE A 162 10.71 -7.63 30.16
N PRO A 163 11.87 -8.30 30.01
CA PRO A 163 12.26 -9.41 30.89
C PRO A 163 12.14 -9.00 32.36
N ILE A 164 11.59 -9.87 33.23
CA ILE A 164 11.32 -9.53 34.64
C ILE A 164 12.58 -9.00 35.35
N GLU A 165 13.75 -9.51 34.97
CA GLU A 165 15.08 -9.09 35.42
C GLU A 165 15.39 -7.60 35.18
N GLN A 166 14.79 -6.98 34.16
CA GLN A 166 14.96 -5.56 33.81
C GLN A 166 13.82 -4.66 34.32
N LYS A 167 12.73 -5.25 34.87
CA LYS A 167 11.65 -4.47 35.50
C LYS A 167 12.07 -3.84 36.84
N GLY A 168 13.03 -4.44 37.54
CA GLY A 168 13.58 -3.91 38.79
C GLY A 168 14.29 -2.56 38.63
N GLU A 169 14.95 -2.32 37.49
CA GLU A 169 15.66 -1.05 37.23
C GLU A 169 14.70 0.11 36.87
N LEU A 170 13.49 -0.20 36.38
CA LEU A 170 12.44 0.79 36.09
C LEU A 170 11.77 1.33 37.37
N ALA A 171 11.73 0.56 38.46
CA ALA A 171 11.14 1.00 39.73
C ALA A 171 12.09 1.88 40.57
N LEU A 172 13.39 1.86 40.28
CA LEU A 172 14.40 2.72 40.93
C LEU A 172 14.64 4.05 40.20
N ALA A 173 14.00 4.27 39.05
CA ALA A 173 14.15 5.45 38.21
C ALA A 173 12.84 6.27 38.04
N ALA A 174 11.80 5.96 38.81
CA ALA A 174 10.58 6.75 38.97
C ALA A 174 10.57 7.42 40.34
#